data_AF-A0A0M3M4R2-F1
#
_entry.id   AF-A0A0M3M4R2-F1
#
_cell.length_a   1.000
_cell.length_b   1.000
_cell.length_c   1.000
_cell.angle_alpha   90.00
_cell.angle_beta   90.00
_cell.angle_gamma   90.00
#
_symmetry.space_group_name_H-M   'P 1'
#
loop_
_entity.id
_entity.type
_entity.pdbx_description
1 polymer ?
#
loop_
_entity_poly.entity_id
_entity_poly.type
_entity_poly.pdbx_seq_one_letter_code
_entity_poly.pdbx_strand_id
1 'polypeptide(L)'
;YYLRVLAGLPQKVRSKIMTVWWRSDYCGAKWTILAKAYSIVRGYRAKEDAPLDEFFAICAPLIGVIPPEEYLAVMGWQIVPAMNGEEMPQMIRNFVPSIESLPPKYLTSTVSVDDL
;
A
#
# COMPACT_ATOMS: atom_id res chain seq x y z
N TYR A 1 -3.72 1.22 -4.34
CA TYR A 1 -3.09 -0.11 -4.12
C TYR A 1 -3.68 -0.84 -2.91
N TYR A 2 -3.35 -0.45 -1.67
CA TYR A 2 -3.78 -1.16 -0.44
C TYR A 2 -5.28 -1.12 -0.10
N LEU A 3 -6.05 -0.19 -0.67
CA LEU A 3 -7.51 -0.13 -0.44
C LEU A 3 -8.24 -1.43 -0.80
N ARG A 4 -7.66 -2.28 -1.66
CA ARG A 4 -8.22 -3.60 -1.98
C ARG A 4 -8.28 -4.55 -0.78
N VAL A 5 -7.36 -4.40 0.19
CA VAL A 5 -7.38 -5.17 1.45
C VAL A 5 -8.60 -4.81 2.31
N LEU A 6 -9.13 -3.60 2.12
CA LEU A 6 -10.25 -3.03 2.88
C LEU A 6 -11.56 -3.05 2.07
N ALA A 7 -11.64 -3.90 1.04
CA ALA A 7 -12.84 -4.05 0.25
C ALA A 7 -14.04 -4.44 1.13
N GLY A 8 -15.21 -3.88 0.86
CA GLY A 8 -16.42 -4.09 1.67
C GLY A 8 -16.54 -3.18 2.90
N LEU A 9 -15.49 -2.47 3.31
CA LEU A 9 -15.59 -1.50 4.42
C LEU A 9 -16.11 -0.13 3.95
N PRO A 10 -16.87 0.60 4.80
CA PRO A 10 -17.30 1.97 4.50
C PRO A 10 -16.13 2.92 4.21
N GLN A 11 -16.31 3.87 3.30
CA GLN A 11 -15.23 4.80 2.88
C GLN A 11 -14.57 5.54 4.06
N LYS A 12 -15.36 5.98 5.03
CA LYS A 12 -14.87 6.66 6.24
C LYS A 12 -13.90 5.76 7.03
N VAL A 13 -14.19 4.48 7.13
CA VAL A 13 -13.34 3.47 7.80
C VAL A 13 -12.05 3.27 7.02
N ARG A 14 -12.17 3.05 5.69
CA ARG A 14 -11.01 2.84 4.82
C ARG A 14 -10.01 3.99 4.93
N SER A 15 -10.49 5.24 4.90
CA SER A 15 -9.65 6.43 5.03
C SER A 15 -8.93 6.49 6.38
N LYS A 16 -9.64 6.21 7.48
CA LYS A 16 -9.06 6.17 8.82
C LYS A 16 -7.98 5.10 8.94
N ILE A 17 -8.24 3.87 8.48
CA ILE A 17 -7.28 2.76 8.48
C ILE A 17 -6.04 3.12 7.65
N MET A 18 -6.24 3.65 6.44
CA MET A 18 -5.13 4.00 5.56
C MET A 18 -4.23 5.09 6.14
N THR A 19 -4.82 6.04 6.88
CA THR A 19 -4.05 7.06 7.59
C THR A 19 -3.14 6.45 8.66
N VAL A 20 -3.60 5.42 9.35
CA VAL A 20 -2.79 4.66 10.33
C VAL A 20 -1.68 3.88 9.63
N TRP A 21 -2.01 3.18 8.54
CA TRP A 21 -1.03 2.41 7.76
C TRP A 21 0.08 3.30 7.21
N TRP A 22 -0.26 4.45 6.64
CA TRP A 22 0.74 5.37 6.08
C TRP A 22 1.74 5.90 7.09
N ARG A 23 1.34 6.10 8.35
CA ARG A 23 2.26 6.54 9.40
C ARG A 23 3.28 5.48 9.80
N SER A 24 3.01 4.22 9.51
CA SER A 24 3.86 3.09 9.85
C SER A 24 4.53 2.46 8.63
N ASP A 25 4.33 3.01 7.43
CA ASP A 25 4.76 2.41 6.17
C ASP A 25 6.24 2.74 5.86
N TYR A 26 7.03 1.70 5.57
CA TYR A 26 8.46 1.86 5.22
C TYR A 26 8.69 2.20 3.74
N CYS A 27 7.67 2.12 2.88
CA CYS A 27 7.80 2.31 1.44
C CYS A 27 7.62 3.77 1.00
N GLY A 28 7.69 4.75 1.91
CA GLY A 28 7.45 6.18 1.60
C GLY A 28 8.23 6.70 0.39
N ALA A 29 9.54 6.43 0.32
CA ALA A 29 10.38 6.82 -0.83
C ALA A 29 9.96 6.12 -2.13
N LYS A 30 9.57 4.84 -2.06
CA LYS A 30 9.07 4.07 -3.20
C LYS A 30 7.74 4.64 -3.72
N TRP A 31 6.86 5.08 -2.82
CA TRP A 31 5.62 5.77 -3.19
C TRP A 31 5.89 7.10 -3.90
N THR A 32 6.91 7.86 -3.49
CA THR A 32 7.31 9.07 -4.18
C THR A 32 7.79 8.78 -5.61
N ILE A 33 8.60 7.73 -5.81
CA ILE A 33 9.06 7.31 -7.13
C ILE A 33 7.86 6.88 -8.01
N LEU A 34 6.97 6.04 -7.48
CA LEU A 34 5.76 5.60 -8.19
C LEU A 34 4.84 6.77 -8.56
N ALA A 35 4.66 7.75 -7.67
CA ALA A 35 3.84 8.93 -7.94
C ALA A 35 4.44 9.78 -9.07
N LYS A 36 5.77 9.92 -9.10
CA LYS A 36 6.46 10.64 -10.17
C LYS A 36 6.37 9.89 -11.51
N ALA A 37 6.65 8.59 -11.53
CA ALA A 37 6.51 7.75 -12.72
C ALA A 37 5.08 7.81 -13.30
N TYR A 38 4.06 7.64 -12.45
CA TYR A 38 2.67 7.74 -12.89
C TYR A 38 2.31 9.13 -13.44
N SER A 39 2.84 10.19 -12.83
CA SER A 39 2.63 11.57 -13.33
C SER A 39 3.23 11.77 -14.72
N ILE A 40 4.39 11.17 -15.01
CA ILE A 40 5.00 11.19 -16.35
C ILE A 40 4.10 10.46 -17.34
N VAL A 41 3.67 9.22 -17.03
CA VAL A 41 2.75 8.45 -17.89
C VAL A 41 1.47 9.23 -18.19
N ARG A 42 0.86 9.84 -17.17
CA ARG A 42 -0.36 10.67 -17.31
C ARG A 42 -0.13 12.00 -18.01
N GLY A 43 1.13 12.45 -18.13
CA GLY A 43 1.51 13.61 -18.93
C GLY A 43 1.49 13.32 -20.44
N TYR A 44 1.71 12.06 -20.83
CA TYR A 44 1.72 11.63 -22.24
C TYR A 44 0.46 10.89 -22.69
N ARG A 45 -0.33 10.35 -21.75
CA ARG A 45 -1.50 9.51 -22.04
C ARG A 45 -2.77 10.01 -21.35
N ALA A 46 -3.92 9.75 -21.97
CA ALA A 46 -5.22 9.99 -21.35
C ALA A 46 -5.44 9.06 -20.14
N LYS A 47 -6.48 9.31 -19.34
CA LYS A 47 -6.68 8.58 -18.07
C LYS A 47 -7.08 7.14 -18.34
N GLU A 48 -7.85 7.00 -19.40
CA GLU A 48 -8.41 5.78 -19.95
C GLU A 48 -7.30 4.86 -20.47
N ASP A 49 -6.19 5.44 -20.96
CA ASP A 49 -5.05 4.71 -21.52
C ASP A 49 -3.96 4.36 -20.48
N ALA A 50 -4.11 4.85 -19.25
CA ALA A 50 -3.21 4.58 -18.13
C ALA A 50 -3.97 4.45 -16.81
N PRO A 51 -4.74 3.36 -16.61
CA PRO A 51 -5.46 3.12 -15.38
C PRO A 51 -4.51 2.99 -14.18
N LEU A 52 -4.85 3.66 -13.07
CA LEU A 52 -3.99 3.72 -11.88
C LEU A 52 -3.78 2.35 -11.23
N ASP A 53 -4.80 1.50 -11.25
CA ASP A 53 -4.78 0.15 -10.73
C ASP A 53 -3.88 -0.79 -11.54
N GLU A 54 -3.94 -0.70 -12.88
CA GLU A 54 -3.03 -1.43 -13.78
C GLU A 54 -1.58 -0.96 -13.63
N PHE A 55 -1.34 0.35 -13.57
CA PHE A 55 -0.02 0.91 -13.30
C PHE A 55 0.57 0.34 -12.00
N PHE A 56 -0.19 0.35 -10.91
CA PHE A 56 0.30 -0.22 -9.64
C PHE A 56 0.42 -1.74 -9.66
N ALA A 57 -0.37 -2.46 -10.46
CA ALA A 57 -0.23 -3.90 -10.60
C ALA A 57 1.12 -4.27 -11.24
N ILE A 58 1.64 -3.41 -12.13
CA ILE A 58 2.92 -3.62 -12.82
C ILE A 58 4.09 -3.04 -12.01
N CYS A 59 4.03 -1.76 -11.65
CA CYS A 59 5.19 -1.03 -11.14
C CYS A 59 5.45 -1.23 -9.64
N ALA A 60 4.42 -1.47 -8.82
CA ALA A 60 4.60 -1.61 -7.37
C ALA A 60 5.47 -2.84 -6.99
N PRO A 61 5.29 -4.02 -7.63
CA PRO A 61 6.19 -5.16 -7.41
C PRO A 61 7.64 -4.89 -7.84
N LEU A 62 7.86 -4.17 -8.96
CA LEU A 62 9.20 -3.90 -9.50
C LEU A 62 10.08 -3.12 -8.53
N ILE A 63 9.51 -2.11 -7.86
CA ILE A 63 10.23 -1.30 -6.87
C ILE A 63 10.18 -1.92 -5.46
N GLY A 64 9.58 -3.10 -5.32
CA GLY A 64 9.49 -3.83 -4.05
C GLY A 64 8.59 -3.15 -3.02
N VAL A 65 7.43 -2.63 -3.43
CA VAL A 65 6.34 -2.32 -2.49
C VAL A 65 5.75 -3.64 -1.97
N ILE A 66 5.40 -3.69 -0.69
CA ILE A 66 4.77 -4.87 -0.09
C ILE A 66 3.43 -5.14 -0.79
N PRO A 67 3.18 -6.35 -1.31
CA PRO A 67 1.91 -6.66 -1.96
C PRO A 67 0.72 -6.58 -0.99
N PRO A 68 -0.49 -6.21 -1.44
CA PRO A 68 -1.64 -6.02 -0.56
C PRO A 68 -2.01 -7.28 0.23
N GLU A 69 -1.86 -8.45 -0.40
CA GLU A 69 -2.07 -9.77 0.20
C GLU A 69 -1.08 -10.10 1.33
N GLU A 70 0.12 -9.52 1.31
CA GLU A 70 1.15 -9.71 2.34
C GLU A 70 1.16 -8.60 3.39
N TYR A 71 0.56 -7.44 3.08
CA TYR A 71 0.73 -6.21 3.87
C TYR A 71 0.39 -6.37 5.35
N LEU A 72 -0.76 -6.98 5.66
CA LEU A 72 -1.19 -7.16 7.05
C LEU A 72 -0.21 -8.02 7.83
N ALA A 73 0.20 -9.16 7.24
CA ALA A 73 1.13 -10.09 7.86
C ALA A 73 2.51 -9.46 8.09
N VAL A 74 3.07 -8.81 7.06
CA VAL A 74 4.40 -8.19 7.11
C VAL A 74 4.43 -7.01 8.09
N MET A 75 3.38 -6.18 8.08
CA MET A 75 3.30 -4.99 8.93
C MET A 75 2.73 -5.27 10.32
N GLY A 76 2.43 -6.53 10.66
CA GLY A 76 1.90 -6.91 11.97
C GLY A 76 0.52 -6.34 12.27
N TRP A 77 -0.31 -6.13 11.24
CA TRP A 77 -1.69 -5.69 11.38
C TRP A 77 -2.66 -6.87 11.33
N GLN A 78 -3.76 -6.75 12.07
CA GLN A 78 -4.92 -7.61 11.97
C GLN A 78 -6.18 -6.77 11.97
N ILE A 79 -7.13 -7.12 11.10
CA ILE A 79 -8.46 -6.52 11.05
C ILE A 79 -9.43 -7.53 11.65
N VAL A 80 -10.04 -7.16 12.77
CA VAL A 80 -11.05 -7.98 13.45
C VAL A 80 -12.43 -7.45 13.04
N PRO A 81 -13.34 -8.31 12.53
CA PRO A 81 -14.71 -7.92 12.23
C PRO A 81 -15.41 -7.34 13.46
N ALA A 82 -16.33 -6.40 13.25
CA ALA A 82 -17.16 -5.87 14.32
C ALA A 82 -17.98 -7.01 14.94
N MET A 83 -17.96 -7.14 16.26
CA MET A 83 -18.78 -8.10 17.01
C MET A 83 -19.78 -7.36 17.90
N ASN A 84 -20.97 -7.93 18.11
CA ASN A 84 -21.98 -7.55 19.11
C ASN A 84 -22.03 -6.05 19.49
N GLY A 85 -22.67 -5.24 18.64
CA GLY A 85 -22.95 -3.82 18.93
C GLY A 85 -21.85 -2.85 18.51
N GLU A 86 -20.73 -3.33 18.00
CA GLU A 86 -19.74 -2.48 17.33
C GLU A 86 -20.17 -2.14 15.90
N GLU A 87 -20.07 -0.86 15.52
CA GLU A 87 -20.36 -0.42 14.15
C GLU A 87 -19.18 -0.63 13.19
N MET A 88 -17.96 -0.84 13.71
CA MET A 88 -16.72 -0.76 12.94
C MET A 88 -15.78 -1.91 13.27
N PRO A 89 -15.04 -2.46 12.27
CA PRO A 89 -14.00 -3.44 12.53
C PRO A 89 -12.87 -2.82 13.35
N GLN A 90 -12.30 -3.61 14.25
CA GLN A 90 -11.15 -3.21 15.04
C GLN A 90 -9.84 -3.48 14.30
N MET A 91 -8.86 -2.61 14.54
CA MET A 91 -7.48 -2.82 14.09
C MET A 91 -6.59 -3.16 15.27
N ILE A 92 -5.93 -4.30 15.19
CA ILE A 92 -4.98 -4.77 16.19
C ILE A 92 -3.58 -4.74 15.58
N ARG A 93 -2.62 -4.18 16.33
CA ARG A 93 -1.19 -4.26 16.01
C ARG A 93 -0.58 -5.42 16.79
N ASN A 94 -0.29 -6.51 16.11
CA ASN A 94 0.30 -7.71 16.71
C ASN A 94 1.79 -7.52 17.00
N PHE A 95 2.50 -6.81 16.12
CA PHE A 95 3.91 -6.44 16.31
C PHE A 95 4.26 -5.21 15.46
N VAL A 96 5.40 -4.59 15.70
CA VAL A 96 5.97 -3.56 14.83
C VAL A 96 7.24 -4.14 14.20
N PRO A 97 7.30 -4.34 12.87
CA PRO A 97 8.52 -4.84 12.26
C PRO A 97 9.63 -3.80 12.43
N SER A 98 10.83 -4.25 12.81
CA SER A 98 12.03 -3.45 12.64
C SER A 98 12.47 -3.50 11.18
N ILE A 99 13.30 -2.54 10.76
CA ILE A 99 13.92 -2.55 9.43
C ILE A 99 14.65 -3.88 9.20
N GLU A 100 15.36 -4.39 10.20
CA GLU A 100 16.09 -5.67 10.13
C GLU A 100 15.20 -6.89 9.96
N SER A 101 13.94 -6.82 10.44
CA SER A 101 12.99 -7.93 10.36
C SER A 101 12.28 -8.03 9.00
N LEU A 102 12.35 -6.98 8.18
CA LEU A 102 11.71 -6.97 6.87
C LEU A 102 12.59 -7.67 5.83
N PRO A 103 12.00 -8.48 4.92
CA PRO A 103 12.71 -9.01 3.77
C PRO A 103 13.45 -7.90 3.00
N PRO A 104 14.73 -8.10 2.59
CA PRO A 104 15.51 -7.06 1.90
C PRO A 104 14.82 -6.46 0.66
N LYS A 105 14.02 -7.26 -0.06
CA LYS A 105 13.19 -6.81 -1.20
C LYS A 105 12.25 -5.64 -0.88
N TYR A 106 11.83 -5.50 0.38
CA TYR A 106 10.95 -4.41 0.81
C TYR A 106 11.70 -3.20 1.35
N LEU A 107 12.99 -3.35 1.68
CA LEU A 107 13.82 -2.29 2.25
C LEU A 107 14.57 -1.49 1.19
N THR A 108 15.17 -2.17 0.23
CA THR A 108 16.00 -1.54 -0.79
C THR A 108 15.33 -1.61 -2.15
N SER A 109 15.72 -0.69 -3.03
CA SER A 109 15.39 -0.71 -4.45
C SER A 109 16.45 0.07 -5.21
N THR A 110 16.89 -0.47 -6.34
CA THR A 110 17.72 0.25 -7.32
C THR A 110 16.90 0.79 -8.49
N VAL A 111 15.58 0.53 -8.50
CA VAL A 111 14.64 0.95 -9.54
C VAL A 111 14.35 2.43 -9.40
N SER A 112 14.64 3.19 -10.45
CA SER A 112 14.41 4.62 -10.58
C SER A 112 13.08 4.92 -11.25
N VAL A 113 12.81 6.21 -11.50
CA VAL A 113 11.63 6.63 -12.26
C VAL A 113 11.73 6.24 -13.73
N ASP A 114 12.93 6.25 -14.30
CA ASP A 114 13.13 5.96 -15.74
C ASP A 114 13.04 4.46 -16.05
N ASP A 115 13.13 3.62 -15.01
CA ASP A 115 12.95 2.17 -15.08
C ASP A 115 11.47 1.74 -15.01
N LEU A 116 10.54 2.67 -14.73
CA LEU A 116 9.11 2.43 -14.48
C LEU A 116 8.21 3.08 -15.52
#